data_AF-A0A419EII8-F1
#
_entry.id   AF-A0A419EII8-F1
#
_cell.length_a   1.000
_cell.length_b   1.000
_cell.length_c   1.000
_cell.angle_alpha   90.00
_cell.angle_beta   90.00
_cell.angle_gamma   90.00
#
_symmetry.space_group_name_H-M   'P 1'
#
loop_
_entity.id
_entity.type
_entity.pdbx_description
1 polymer ?
#
loop_
_entity_poly.entity_id
_entity_poly.type
_entity_poly.pdbx_seq_one_letter_code
_entity_poly.pdbx_strand_id
1 'polypeptide(L)'
;VFALILWPPRRDWKSDSAFRAAVFLAVSYFVLFIMHAWASLASQYESYSCVFCFSNYLTFFDPLGLLFFVVAFHAAWNRHPARAVQILAVFLVVALSTGIGFSLFEHVGDGLLNLPVPRMREGQFLPDSAKLVDVLKYGFDLQLAQIKRLVSSFLGLAAGLAALVVAFSLWRRNKTARYSLALVNSYLVMGLVLSPVLNLGENSIHCKEDLILANERLGGYLASIIPPDSLVYWDGGNAFTPMVYVPHARIFPPQINDGYTYHFGGDPDTLYRFSHWNGELDAEWRNAADVFIIEAKRYSNWKDFLDPREFQEYPKPADAPSCDEGAELRIFHRLP
;
A
#
# COMPACT_ATOMS: atom_id res chain seq x y z
N VAL A 1 -15.65 -11.94 -9.28
CA VAL A 1 -16.78 -12.11 -8.32
C VAL A 1 -18.15 -12.21 -9.00
N PHE A 2 -18.65 -11.19 -9.70
CA PHE A 2 -20.01 -11.23 -10.29
C PHE A 2 -20.29 -12.41 -11.22
N ALA A 3 -19.34 -12.79 -12.08
CA ALA A 3 -19.50 -13.95 -12.97
C ALA A 3 -19.62 -15.29 -12.22
N LEU A 4 -19.08 -15.42 -11.00
CA LEU A 4 -19.23 -16.63 -10.18
C LEU A 4 -20.62 -16.70 -9.52
N ILE A 5 -21.12 -15.58 -9.02
CA ILE A 5 -22.42 -15.53 -8.33
C ILE A 5 -23.56 -15.71 -9.32
N LEU A 6 -23.40 -15.16 -10.52
CA LEU A 6 -24.37 -15.27 -11.61
C LEU A 6 -24.04 -16.43 -12.55
N TRP A 7 -23.24 -17.39 -12.08
CA TRP A 7 -22.93 -18.61 -12.81
C TRP A 7 -24.20 -19.41 -13.08
N PRO A 8 -24.56 -19.67 -14.34
CA PRO A 8 -25.76 -20.42 -14.65
C PRO A 8 -25.50 -21.93 -14.68
N PRO A 9 -26.56 -22.75 -14.55
CA PRO A 9 -26.51 -24.18 -14.82
C PRO A 9 -25.89 -24.50 -16.18
N ARG A 10 -25.18 -25.64 -16.26
CA ARG A 10 -24.50 -26.10 -17.49
C ARG A 10 -25.38 -26.07 -18.75
N ARG A 11 -26.67 -26.39 -18.61
CA ARG A 11 -27.65 -26.41 -19.71
C ARG A 11 -27.90 -25.05 -20.37
N ASP A 12 -27.60 -23.94 -19.70
CA ASP A 12 -27.88 -22.59 -20.19
C ASP A 12 -26.69 -21.98 -20.95
N TRP A 13 -25.59 -22.73 -21.10
CA TRP A 13 -24.39 -22.30 -21.83
C TRP A 13 -24.57 -22.46 -23.33
N LYS A 14 -24.27 -21.41 -24.10
CA LYS A 14 -24.38 -21.42 -25.58
C LYS A 14 -23.52 -22.48 -26.26
N SER A 15 -22.39 -22.88 -25.68
CA SER A 15 -21.51 -23.90 -26.24
C SER A 15 -20.71 -24.64 -25.18
N ASP A 16 -20.22 -25.83 -25.55
CA ASP A 16 -19.34 -26.61 -24.70
C ASP A 16 -17.97 -25.97 -24.52
N SER A 17 -17.44 -25.34 -25.58
CA SER A 17 -16.17 -24.63 -25.56
C SER A 17 -16.19 -23.44 -24.60
N ALA A 18 -17.26 -22.65 -24.59
CA ALA A 18 -17.38 -21.49 -23.72
C ALA A 18 -17.40 -21.86 -22.25
N PHE A 19 -18.09 -22.95 -21.89
CA PHE A 19 -18.08 -23.48 -20.52
C PHE A 19 -16.71 -23.96 -20.10
N ARG A 20 -16.04 -24.77 -20.95
CA ARG A 20 -14.68 -25.26 -20.64
C ARG A 20 -13.70 -24.09 -20.48
N ALA A 21 -13.79 -23.08 -21.33
CA ALA A 21 -12.98 -21.87 -21.22
C ALA A 21 -13.26 -21.12 -19.91
N ALA A 22 -14.53 -20.91 -19.56
CA ALA A 22 -14.88 -20.23 -18.30
C ALA A 22 -14.43 -21.00 -17.06
N VAL A 23 -14.57 -22.33 -17.04
CA VAL A 23 -14.06 -23.17 -15.95
C VAL A 23 -12.54 -23.10 -15.87
N PHE A 24 -11.84 -23.22 -17.01
CA PHE A 24 -10.38 -23.10 -17.06
C PHE A 24 -9.92 -21.75 -16.51
N LEU A 25 -10.48 -20.65 -17.01
CA LEU A 25 -10.12 -19.29 -16.56
C LEU A 25 -10.40 -19.08 -15.07
N ALA A 26 -11.53 -19.57 -14.55
CA ALA A 26 -11.85 -19.48 -13.13
C ALA A 26 -10.86 -20.29 -12.28
N VAL A 27 -10.61 -21.55 -12.64
CA VAL A 27 -9.68 -22.42 -11.91
C VAL A 27 -8.27 -21.84 -11.93
N SER A 28 -7.76 -21.43 -13.10
CA SER A 28 -6.45 -20.81 -13.23
C SER A 28 -6.33 -19.54 -12.38
N TYR A 29 -7.34 -18.66 -12.42
CA TYR A 29 -7.35 -17.47 -11.57
C TYR A 29 -7.25 -17.83 -10.08
N PHE A 30 -8.06 -18.78 -9.60
CA PHE A 30 -8.06 -19.14 -8.18
C PHE A 30 -6.81 -19.90 -7.75
N VAL A 31 -6.24 -20.76 -8.60
CA VAL A 31 -4.96 -21.42 -8.32
C VAL A 31 -3.86 -20.38 -8.18
N LEU A 32 -3.75 -19.44 -9.13
CA LEU A 32 -2.78 -18.35 -9.05
C LEU A 32 -3.02 -17.47 -7.82
N PHE A 33 -4.27 -17.12 -7.54
CA PHE A 33 -4.64 -16.36 -6.35
C PHE A 33 -4.18 -17.06 -5.07
N ILE A 34 -4.48 -18.35 -4.90
CA ILE A 34 -4.12 -19.11 -3.70
C ILE A 34 -2.60 -19.25 -3.58
N MET A 35 -1.89 -19.56 -4.67
CA MET A 35 -0.43 -19.68 -4.67
C MET A 35 0.25 -18.38 -4.25
N HIS A 36 -0.18 -17.24 -4.81
CA HIS A 36 0.40 -15.94 -4.48
C HIS A 36 -0.06 -15.44 -3.10
N ALA A 37 -1.30 -15.72 -2.69
CA ALA A 37 -1.77 -15.42 -1.34
C ALA A 37 -0.97 -16.20 -0.30
N TRP A 38 -0.69 -17.48 -0.56
CA TRP A 38 0.17 -18.29 0.31
C TRP A 38 1.57 -17.70 0.41
N ALA A 39 2.22 -17.43 -0.73
CA ALA A 39 3.59 -16.90 -0.77
C ALA A 39 3.74 -15.49 -0.19
N SER A 40 2.68 -14.67 -0.19
CA SER A 40 2.73 -13.29 0.32
C SER A 40 2.19 -13.14 1.75
N LEU A 41 1.19 -13.93 2.15
CA LEU A 41 0.47 -13.78 3.42
C LEU A 41 0.78 -14.89 4.43
N ALA A 42 1.01 -16.12 3.98
CA ALA A 42 1.08 -17.29 4.87
C ALA A 42 2.52 -17.79 5.10
N SER A 43 3.45 -17.48 4.20
CA SER A 43 4.87 -17.81 4.38
C SER A 43 5.56 -16.90 5.41
N GLN A 44 4.86 -16.36 6.41
CA GLN A 44 5.43 -15.48 7.45
C GLN A 44 6.55 -16.15 8.28
N TYR A 45 6.67 -17.47 8.15
CA TYR A 45 7.76 -18.27 8.73
C TYR A 45 8.99 -18.38 7.82
N GLU A 46 8.87 -18.03 6.54
CA GLU A 46 9.95 -17.93 5.58
C GLU A 46 10.15 -16.45 5.22
N SER A 47 11.39 -16.00 5.37
CA SER A 47 12.00 -14.70 5.11
C SER A 47 11.60 -13.89 3.83
N TYR A 48 10.65 -14.35 3.02
CA TYR A 48 10.27 -13.79 1.71
C TYR A 48 8.81 -13.30 1.62
N SER A 49 8.04 -13.31 2.72
CA SER A 49 6.64 -12.87 2.69
C SER A 49 6.51 -11.35 2.56
N CYS A 50 6.22 -10.88 1.34
CA CYS A 50 5.90 -9.48 1.08
C CYS A 50 4.37 -9.30 0.97
N VAL A 51 3.74 -8.92 2.10
CA VAL A 51 2.29 -8.67 2.15
C VAL A 51 1.85 -7.61 1.14
N PHE A 52 2.65 -6.56 0.97
CA PHE A 52 2.41 -5.49 -0.01
C PHE A 52 2.49 -5.98 -1.46
N CYS A 53 3.26 -7.02 -1.73
CA CYS A 53 3.42 -7.57 -3.06
C CYS A 53 2.19 -8.35 -3.52
N PHE A 54 1.31 -8.79 -2.61
CA PHE A 54 0.12 -9.55 -2.97
C PHE A 54 -0.77 -8.78 -3.97
N SER A 55 -1.03 -7.50 -3.71
CA SER A 55 -1.83 -6.64 -4.60
C SER A 55 -1.23 -6.58 -6.00
N ASN A 56 0.09 -6.39 -6.11
CA ASN A 56 0.80 -6.36 -7.38
C ASN A 56 0.72 -7.72 -8.10
N TYR A 57 0.83 -8.84 -7.37
CA TYR A 57 0.66 -10.16 -7.97
C TYR A 57 -0.73 -10.36 -8.58
N LEU A 58 -1.79 -9.84 -7.97
CA LEU A 58 -3.13 -9.91 -8.55
C LEU A 58 -3.18 -9.25 -9.93
N THR A 59 -2.56 -8.08 -10.09
CA THR A 59 -2.56 -7.35 -11.37
C THR A 59 -1.93 -8.14 -12.53
N PHE A 60 -0.96 -9.02 -12.26
CA PHE A 60 -0.34 -9.87 -13.28
C PHE A 60 -1.32 -10.86 -13.92
N PHE A 61 -2.32 -11.33 -13.19
CA PHE A 61 -3.28 -12.33 -13.68
C PHE A 61 -4.75 -11.87 -13.64
N ASP A 62 -5.01 -10.62 -13.30
CA ASP A 62 -6.32 -9.95 -13.47
C ASP A 62 -6.93 -10.10 -14.87
N PRO A 63 -6.15 -10.11 -15.98
CA PRO A 63 -6.71 -10.40 -17.31
C PRO A 63 -7.48 -11.72 -17.38
N LEU A 64 -7.10 -12.75 -16.61
CA LEU A 64 -7.86 -14.01 -16.54
C LEU A 64 -9.25 -13.80 -15.94
N GLY A 65 -9.35 -12.98 -14.89
CA GLY A 65 -10.62 -12.62 -14.25
C GLY A 65 -11.52 -11.80 -15.18
N LEU A 66 -10.95 -10.87 -15.95
CA LEU A 66 -11.66 -10.09 -16.96
C LEU A 66 -12.17 -10.97 -18.10
N LEU A 67 -11.31 -11.82 -18.67
CA LEU A 67 -11.69 -12.76 -19.72
C LEU A 67 -12.77 -13.74 -19.23
N PHE A 68 -12.62 -14.26 -18.01
CA PHE A 68 -13.62 -15.09 -17.35
C PHE A 68 -14.98 -14.38 -17.29
N PHE A 69 -14.99 -13.13 -16.84
CA PHE A 69 -16.22 -12.33 -16.78
C PHE A 69 -16.85 -12.14 -18.16
N VAL A 70 -16.05 -11.77 -19.18
CA VAL A 70 -16.54 -11.55 -20.55
C VAL A 70 -17.13 -12.83 -21.14
N VAL A 71 -16.45 -13.97 -21.00
CA VAL A 71 -16.93 -15.27 -21.50
C VAL A 71 -18.22 -15.66 -20.80
N ALA A 72 -18.28 -15.57 -19.47
CA ALA A 72 -19.48 -15.90 -18.71
C ALA A 72 -20.65 -14.96 -19.07
N PHE A 73 -20.41 -13.66 -19.12
CA PHE A 73 -21.42 -12.65 -19.46
C PHE A 73 -21.97 -12.84 -20.88
N HIS A 74 -21.11 -13.12 -21.85
CA HIS A 74 -21.53 -13.29 -23.24
C HIS A 74 -22.19 -14.65 -23.48
N ALA A 75 -21.60 -15.74 -22.97
CA ALA A 75 -21.98 -17.10 -23.32
C ALA A 75 -23.07 -17.70 -22.43
N ALA A 76 -23.17 -17.24 -21.18
CA ALA A 76 -24.03 -17.86 -20.18
C ALA A 76 -24.27 -16.90 -18.99
N TRP A 77 -25.08 -15.86 -19.18
CA TRP A 77 -25.46 -14.96 -18.08
C TRP A 77 -26.77 -15.39 -17.45
N ASN A 78 -26.77 -15.67 -16.14
CA ASN A 78 -28.01 -15.98 -15.43
C ASN A 78 -28.93 -14.74 -15.35
N ARG A 79 -29.93 -14.68 -16.24
CA ARG A 79 -30.90 -13.58 -16.31
C ARG A 79 -31.96 -13.64 -15.20
N HIS A 80 -32.16 -14.80 -14.59
CA HIS A 80 -33.17 -15.06 -13.57
C HIS A 80 -32.54 -15.68 -12.32
N PRO A 81 -31.59 -14.97 -11.68
CA PRO A 81 -30.99 -15.47 -10.46
C PRO A 81 -32.05 -15.60 -9.37
N ALA A 82 -31.97 -16.68 -8.60
CA ALA A 82 -32.83 -16.88 -7.44
C ALA A 82 -32.74 -15.69 -6.48
N ARG A 83 -33.79 -15.46 -5.68
CA ARG A 83 -33.81 -14.34 -4.72
C ARG A 83 -32.59 -14.32 -3.80
N ALA A 84 -32.12 -15.49 -3.35
CA ALA A 84 -30.92 -15.63 -2.54
C ALA A 84 -29.66 -15.08 -3.24
N VAL A 85 -29.51 -15.35 -4.55
CA VAL A 85 -28.39 -14.86 -5.36
C VAL A 85 -28.46 -13.34 -5.55
N GLN A 86 -29.67 -12.77 -5.67
CA GLN A 86 -29.85 -11.32 -5.73
C GLN A 86 -29.50 -10.64 -4.40
N ILE A 87 -29.93 -11.21 -3.27
CA ILE A 87 -29.57 -10.73 -1.93
C ILE A 87 -28.05 -10.79 -1.74
N LEU A 88 -27.42 -11.89 -2.14
CA LEU A 88 -25.96 -12.05 -2.08
C LEU A 88 -25.25 -11.01 -2.95
N ALA A 89 -25.75 -10.72 -4.15
CA ALA A 89 -25.17 -9.70 -5.02
C ALA A 89 -25.25 -8.29 -4.40
N VAL A 90 -26.38 -7.94 -3.78
CA VAL A 90 -26.53 -6.67 -3.04
C VAL A 90 -25.55 -6.59 -1.87
N PHE A 91 -25.49 -7.65 -1.06
CA PHE A 91 -24.56 -7.73 0.06
C PHE A 91 -23.10 -7.57 -0.40
N LEU A 92 -22.71 -8.25 -1.49
CA LEU A 92 -21.36 -8.17 -2.00
C LEU A 92 -21.02 -6.82 -2.61
N VAL A 93 -21.96 -6.13 -3.26
CA VAL A 93 -21.73 -4.74 -3.69
C VAL A 93 -21.39 -3.87 -2.49
N VAL A 94 -22.15 -3.96 -1.40
CA VAL A 94 -21.89 -3.20 -0.18
C VAL A 94 -20.54 -3.61 0.44
N ALA A 95 -20.32 -4.91 0.65
CA ALA A 95 -19.11 -5.42 1.29
C ALA A 95 -17.84 -5.10 0.49
N LEU A 96 -17.86 -5.28 -0.84
CA LEU A 96 -16.74 -4.95 -1.71
C LEU A 96 -16.49 -3.45 -1.75
N SER A 97 -17.52 -2.61 -1.82
CA SER A 97 -17.32 -1.15 -1.84
C SER A 97 -16.72 -0.66 -0.53
N THR A 98 -17.23 -1.14 0.62
CA THR A 98 -16.66 -0.85 1.93
C THR A 98 -15.22 -1.36 2.04
N GLY A 99 -14.94 -2.57 1.55
CA GLY A 99 -13.59 -3.15 1.55
C GLY A 99 -12.59 -2.39 0.67
N ILE A 100 -13.00 -1.96 -0.53
CA ILE A 100 -12.21 -1.09 -1.41
C ILE A 100 -11.95 0.26 -0.74
N GLY A 101 -12.98 0.84 -0.11
CA GLY A 101 -12.81 2.05 0.71
C GLY A 101 -11.79 1.82 1.82
N PHE A 102 -11.95 0.75 2.60
CA PHE A 102 -11.02 0.39 3.67
C PHE A 102 -9.58 0.23 3.15
N SER A 103 -9.35 -0.41 2.00
CA SER A 103 -8.00 -0.60 1.46
C SER A 103 -7.33 0.71 1.01
N LEU A 104 -8.11 1.73 0.66
CA LEU A 104 -7.60 3.04 0.19
C LEU A 104 -7.37 4.03 1.34
N PHE A 105 -7.32 3.58 2.60
CA PHE A 105 -7.23 4.47 3.76
C PHE A 105 -5.98 5.36 3.78
N GLU A 106 -4.88 4.91 3.19
CA GLU A 106 -3.63 5.68 3.12
C GLU A 106 -3.77 6.92 2.22
N HIS A 107 -4.65 6.86 1.22
CA HIS A 107 -4.96 7.96 0.32
C HIS A 107 -5.97 8.96 0.90
N VAL A 108 -6.44 8.76 2.14
CA VAL A 108 -7.26 9.77 2.82
C VAL A 108 -6.35 10.94 3.24
N GLY A 109 -6.38 11.99 2.43
CA GLY A 109 -5.63 13.21 2.62
C GLY A 109 -6.31 14.24 3.53
N ASP A 110 -5.55 15.32 3.79
CA ASP A 110 -5.94 16.40 4.71
C ASP A 110 -7.21 17.13 4.30
N GLY A 111 -7.55 17.20 3.01
CA GLY A 111 -8.77 17.85 2.54
C GLY A 111 -10.03 17.22 3.13
N LEU A 112 -10.09 15.89 3.18
CA LEU A 112 -11.23 15.16 3.74
C LEU A 112 -11.20 15.20 5.28
N LEU A 113 -10.01 15.07 5.88
CA LEU A 113 -9.83 15.08 7.33
C LEU A 113 -10.10 16.44 7.98
N ASN A 114 -9.87 17.53 7.25
CA ASN A 114 -10.12 18.90 7.69
C ASN A 114 -11.50 19.43 7.29
N LEU A 115 -12.41 18.58 6.78
CA LEU A 115 -13.78 19.02 6.47
C LEU A 115 -14.44 19.64 7.72
N PRO A 116 -15.02 20.85 7.59
CA PRO A 116 -15.69 21.49 8.70
C PRO A 116 -16.99 20.74 9.00
N VAL A 117 -17.07 20.20 10.21
CA VAL A 117 -18.27 19.55 10.75
C VAL A 117 -18.84 20.38 11.89
N PRO A 118 -20.17 20.46 12.05
CA PRO A 118 -20.78 21.23 13.11
C PRO A 118 -20.40 20.63 14.47
N ARG A 119 -19.96 21.47 15.40
CA ARG A 119 -19.56 21.01 16.73
C ARG A 119 -20.80 20.73 17.57
N MET A 120 -20.84 19.56 18.22
CA MET A 120 -21.90 19.20 19.17
C MET A 120 -21.35 19.14 20.59
N ARG A 121 -22.08 19.69 21.55
CA ARG A 121 -21.83 19.51 22.98
C ARG A 121 -23.16 19.30 23.68
N GLU A 122 -23.28 18.23 24.47
CA GLU A 122 -24.49 17.91 25.25
C GLU A 122 -25.78 17.86 24.39
N GLY A 123 -25.67 17.40 23.14
CA GLY A 123 -26.80 17.30 22.21
C GLY A 123 -27.21 18.60 21.53
N GLN A 124 -26.50 19.71 21.75
CA GLN A 124 -26.73 20.99 21.06
C GLN A 124 -25.66 21.26 20.01
N PHE A 125 -26.09 21.80 18.87
CA PHE A 125 -25.21 22.29 17.83
C PHE A 125 -24.67 23.67 18.21
N LEU A 126 -23.35 23.80 18.23
CA LEU A 126 -22.65 25.07 18.45
C LEU A 126 -22.46 25.79 17.09
N PRO A 127 -22.39 27.14 17.09
CA PRO A 127 -22.23 27.92 15.86
C PRO A 127 -20.85 27.74 15.20
N ASP A 128 -19.85 27.26 15.95
CA ASP A 128 -18.51 26.99 15.41
C ASP A 128 -18.39 25.58 14.80
N SER A 129 -17.64 25.48 13.70
CA SER A 129 -17.25 24.20 13.11
C SER A 129 -15.95 23.68 13.72
N ALA A 130 -15.87 22.37 13.92
CA ALA A 130 -14.63 21.67 14.22
C ALA A 130 -14.19 20.87 12.98
N LYS A 131 -12.91 20.52 12.89
CA LYS A 131 -12.43 19.62 11.83
C LYS A 131 -12.90 18.20 12.10
N LEU A 132 -13.24 17.44 11.06
CA LEU A 132 -13.66 16.04 11.18
C LEU A 132 -12.64 15.21 11.99
N VAL A 133 -11.36 15.36 11.71
CA VAL A 133 -10.28 14.65 12.44
C VAL A 133 -10.25 14.99 13.92
N ASP A 134 -10.49 16.26 14.29
CA ASP A 134 -10.47 16.68 15.69
C ASP A 134 -11.68 16.14 16.45
N VAL A 135 -12.85 16.12 15.81
CA VAL A 135 -14.06 15.52 16.41
C VAL A 135 -13.86 14.03 16.64
N LEU A 136 -13.27 13.31 15.69
CA LEU A 136 -13.04 11.86 15.84
C LEU A 136 -11.90 11.56 16.82
N LYS A 137 -10.83 12.35 16.81
CA LYS A 137 -9.68 12.16 17.70
C LYS A 137 -10.02 12.51 19.14
N TYR A 138 -10.59 13.68 19.40
CA TYR A 138 -10.84 14.15 20.76
C TYR A 138 -12.21 13.75 21.30
N GLY A 139 -13.19 13.50 20.41
CA GLY A 139 -14.53 13.06 20.82
C GLY A 139 -14.64 11.55 21.04
N PHE A 140 -13.89 10.74 20.30
CA PHE A 140 -13.96 9.27 20.34
C PHE A 140 -12.63 8.59 20.69
N ASP A 141 -11.58 9.35 21.02
CA ASP A 141 -10.24 8.86 21.36
C ASP A 141 -9.62 7.95 20.29
N LEU A 142 -9.85 8.28 19.01
CA LEU A 142 -9.36 7.49 17.88
C LEU A 142 -7.96 7.95 17.43
N GLN A 143 -7.10 6.99 17.13
CA GLN A 143 -5.80 7.25 16.49
C GLN A 143 -5.99 7.65 15.02
N LEU A 144 -5.06 8.43 14.46
CA LEU A 144 -5.14 8.91 13.07
C LEU A 144 -5.30 7.75 12.06
N ALA A 145 -4.61 6.64 12.25
CA ALA A 145 -4.74 5.46 11.39
C ALA A 145 -6.15 4.85 11.45
N GLN A 146 -6.78 4.82 12.62
CA GLN A 146 -8.15 4.34 12.79
C GLN A 146 -9.15 5.30 12.14
N ILE A 147 -8.95 6.60 12.30
CA ILE A 147 -9.76 7.65 11.67
C ILE A 147 -9.72 7.51 10.14
N LYS A 148 -8.53 7.42 9.54
CA LYS A 148 -8.36 7.24 8.10
C LYS A 148 -9.07 5.98 7.59
N ARG A 149 -8.89 4.84 8.27
CA ARG A 149 -9.58 3.57 7.93
C ARG A 149 -11.11 3.70 8.01
N LEU A 150 -11.62 4.34 9.06
CA LEU A 150 -13.05 4.51 9.28
C LEU A 150 -13.67 5.41 8.20
N VAL A 151 -13.08 6.59 7.99
CA VAL A 151 -13.55 7.56 7.00
C VAL A 151 -13.54 6.95 5.60
N SER A 152 -12.45 6.28 5.22
CA SER A 152 -12.33 5.62 3.92
C SER A 152 -13.35 4.50 3.73
N SER A 153 -13.59 3.69 4.77
CA SER A 153 -14.62 2.63 4.75
C SER A 153 -16.03 3.20 4.57
N PHE A 154 -16.35 4.32 5.25
CA PHE A 154 -17.64 4.98 5.09
C PHE A 154 -17.83 5.58 3.70
N LEU A 155 -16.79 6.14 3.09
CA LEU A 155 -16.84 6.57 1.70
C LEU A 155 -17.11 5.39 0.76
N GLY A 156 -16.42 4.27 0.97
CA GLY A 156 -16.65 3.03 0.24
C GLY A 156 -18.11 2.54 0.39
N LEU A 157 -18.62 2.52 1.63
CA LEU A 157 -20.02 2.17 1.90
C LEU A 157 -20.99 3.11 1.18
N ALA A 158 -20.76 4.42 1.25
CA ALA A 158 -21.59 5.43 0.58
C ALA A 158 -21.62 5.23 -0.94
N ALA A 159 -20.47 4.92 -1.55
CA ALA A 159 -20.39 4.57 -2.97
C ALA A 159 -21.19 3.30 -3.30
N GLY A 160 -21.07 2.26 -2.47
CA GLY A 160 -21.86 1.03 -2.63
C GLY A 160 -23.37 1.28 -2.56
N LEU A 161 -23.82 2.09 -1.60
CA LEU A 161 -25.23 2.50 -1.49
C LEU A 161 -25.68 3.34 -2.70
N ALA A 162 -24.84 4.25 -3.18
CA ALA A 162 -25.12 5.03 -4.38
C ALA A 162 -25.30 4.12 -5.61
N ALA A 163 -24.45 3.10 -5.78
CA ALA A 163 -24.62 2.11 -6.85
C ALA A 163 -25.97 1.39 -6.76
N LEU A 164 -26.42 1.00 -5.56
CA LEU A 164 -27.73 0.38 -5.36
C LEU A 164 -28.88 1.33 -5.75
N VAL A 165 -28.80 2.61 -5.38
CA VAL A 165 -29.81 3.62 -5.72
C VAL A 165 -29.87 3.85 -7.23
N VAL A 166 -28.72 3.92 -7.90
CA VAL A 166 -28.63 4.05 -9.36
C VAL A 166 -29.20 2.79 -10.05
N ALA A 167 -28.80 1.60 -9.60
CA ALA A 167 -29.32 0.33 -10.11
C ALA A 167 -30.84 0.24 -9.99
N PHE A 168 -31.38 0.58 -8.82
CA PHE A 168 -32.81 0.60 -8.56
C PHE A 168 -33.54 1.61 -9.45
N SER A 169 -32.99 2.81 -9.62
CA SER A 169 -33.57 3.86 -10.46
C SER A 169 -33.62 3.46 -11.93
N LEU A 170 -32.54 2.86 -12.45
CA LEU A 170 -32.46 2.34 -13.82
C LEU A 170 -33.42 1.18 -14.04
N TRP A 171 -33.48 0.24 -13.09
CA TRP A 171 -34.42 -0.88 -13.12
C TRP A 171 -35.88 -0.41 -13.10
N ARG A 172 -36.22 0.57 -12.26
CA ARG A 172 -37.58 1.11 -12.15
C ARG A 172 -38.02 1.84 -13.42
N ARG A 173 -37.09 2.56 -14.07
CA ARG A 173 -37.35 3.26 -15.35
C ARG A 173 -37.44 2.29 -16.52
N ASN A 174 -36.63 1.24 -16.51
CA ASN A 174 -36.61 0.25 -17.57
C ASN A 174 -37.19 -1.09 -17.11
N LYS A 175 -38.53 -1.22 -17.18
CA LYS A 175 -39.27 -2.41 -16.73
C LYS A 175 -38.88 -3.71 -17.46
N THR A 176 -38.15 -3.63 -18.58
CA THR A 176 -37.63 -4.80 -19.29
C THR A 176 -36.22 -5.20 -18.81
N ALA A 177 -35.47 -4.27 -18.23
CA ALA A 177 -34.18 -4.55 -17.62
C ALA A 177 -34.38 -5.33 -16.30
N ARG A 178 -33.50 -6.29 -16.04
CA ARG A 178 -33.51 -7.09 -14.81
C ARG A 178 -32.62 -6.41 -13.77
N TYR A 179 -33.07 -6.40 -12.51
CA TYR A 179 -32.35 -5.73 -11.42
C TYR A 179 -30.90 -6.20 -11.26
N SER A 180 -30.62 -7.51 -11.37
CA SER A 180 -29.25 -8.04 -11.29
C SER A 180 -28.34 -7.50 -12.40
N LEU A 181 -28.86 -7.35 -13.61
CA LEU A 181 -28.13 -6.80 -14.75
C LEU A 181 -27.94 -5.28 -14.61
N ALA A 182 -28.96 -4.57 -14.11
CA ALA A 182 -28.85 -3.15 -13.78
C ALA A 182 -27.80 -2.91 -12.69
N LEU A 183 -27.77 -3.76 -11.66
CA LEU A 183 -26.83 -3.69 -10.55
C LEU A 183 -25.38 -3.90 -11.01
N VAL A 184 -25.09 -5.00 -11.70
CA VAL A 184 -23.72 -5.29 -12.15
C VAL A 184 -23.22 -4.21 -13.11
N ASN A 185 -24.02 -3.80 -14.09
CA ASN A 185 -23.60 -2.78 -15.04
C ASN A 185 -23.41 -1.40 -14.38
N SER A 186 -24.33 -0.97 -13.52
CA SER A 186 -24.18 0.31 -12.82
C SER A 186 -22.93 0.31 -11.93
N TYR A 187 -22.65 -0.80 -11.23
CA TYR A 187 -21.46 -0.93 -10.42
C TYR A 187 -20.17 -0.87 -11.25
N LEU A 188 -20.10 -1.60 -12.37
CA LEU A 188 -18.93 -1.60 -13.26
C LEU A 188 -18.73 -0.24 -13.94
N VAL A 189 -19.80 0.38 -14.43
CA VAL A 189 -19.74 1.73 -15.04
C VAL A 189 -19.31 2.76 -14.01
N MET A 190 -19.86 2.71 -12.79
CA MET A 190 -19.45 3.61 -11.72
C MET A 190 -17.98 3.40 -11.36
N GLY A 191 -17.50 2.16 -11.27
CA GLY A 191 -16.08 1.87 -11.07
C GLY A 191 -15.19 2.42 -12.19
N LEU A 192 -15.60 2.27 -13.45
CA LEU A 192 -14.88 2.81 -14.61
C LEU A 192 -14.82 4.34 -14.58
N VAL A 193 -15.93 5.01 -14.28
CA VAL A 193 -16.04 6.48 -14.26
C VAL A 193 -15.33 7.08 -13.05
N LEU A 194 -15.38 6.42 -11.89
CA LEU A 194 -14.75 6.90 -10.66
C LEU A 194 -13.28 6.52 -10.55
N SER A 195 -12.79 5.51 -11.27
CA SER A 195 -11.39 5.07 -11.22
C SER A 195 -10.39 6.20 -11.49
N PRO A 196 -10.55 7.04 -12.54
CA PRO A 196 -9.69 8.22 -12.74
C PRO A 196 -9.75 9.21 -11.58
N VAL A 197 -10.93 9.42 -10.99
CA VAL A 197 -11.13 10.36 -9.87
C VAL A 197 -10.43 9.90 -8.60
N LEU A 198 -10.37 8.59 -8.38
CA LEU A 198 -9.64 8.00 -7.25
C LEU A 198 -8.13 8.20 -7.37
N ASN A 199 -7.58 8.21 -8.60
CA ASN A 199 -6.16 8.46 -8.86
C ASN A 199 -5.79 9.96 -8.84
N LEU A 200 -6.76 10.88 -8.93
CA LEU A 200 -6.48 12.32 -8.82
C LEU A 200 -6.07 12.76 -7.39
N GLY A 201 -6.35 11.93 -6.38
CA GLY A 201 -5.98 12.16 -4.99
C GLY A 201 -4.68 11.47 -4.56
N GLU A 202 -3.94 10.88 -5.50
CA GLU A 202 -2.64 10.30 -5.19
C GLU A 202 -1.73 11.42 -4.68
N ASN A 203 -1.28 11.29 -3.42
CA ASN A 203 -0.19 12.08 -2.87
C ASN A 203 1.09 11.60 -3.57
N SER A 204 1.21 11.88 -4.87
CA SER A 204 2.50 11.74 -5.53
C SER A 204 3.40 12.74 -4.85
N ILE A 205 4.39 12.22 -4.12
CA ILE A 205 5.48 13.01 -3.57
C ILE A 205 6.18 13.63 -4.77
N HIS A 206 5.76 14.84 -5.11
CA HIS A 206 6.34 15.60 -6.19
C HIS A 206 7.64 16.17 -5.66
N CYS A 207 8.73 15.43 -5.91
CA CYS A 207 10.05 16.00 -5.87
C CYS A 207 10.04 17.29 -6.69
N LYS A 208 10.23 18.43 -6.03
CA LYS A 208 10.39 19.72 -6.71
C LYS A 208 11.76 19.81 -7.39
N GLU A 209 12.69 18.93 -7.00
CA GLU A 209 14.07 18.88 -7.45
C GLU A 209 14.33 17.63 -8.29
N ASP A 210 15.36 17.71 -9.14
CA ASP A 210 15.84 16.58 -9.92
C ASP A 210 16.53 15.57 -8.99
N LEU A 211 15.90 14.41 -8.82
CA LEU A 211 16.36 13.37 -7.92
C LEU A 211 17.74 12.82 -8.31
N ILE A 212 18.06 12.77 -9.60
CA ILE A 212 19.38 12.29 -10.05
C ILE A 212 20.45 13.28 -9.60
N LEU A 213 20.21 14.57 -9.87
CA LEU A 213 21.13 15.65 -9.48
C LEU A 213 21.29 15.74 -7.95
N ALA A 214 20.21 15.56 -7.19
CA ALA A 214 20.26 15.54 -5.73
C ALA A 214 21.14 14.39 -5.22
N ASN A 215 21.02 13.19 -5.80
CA ASN A 215 21.85 12.04 -5.43
C ASN A 215 23.33 12.22 -5.83
N GLU A 216 23.61 12.84 -6.98
CA GLU A 216 24.97 13.18 -7.40
C GLU A 216 25.63 14.19 -6.45
N ARG A 217 24.91 15.26 -6.07
CA ARG A 217 25.41 16.28 -5.14
C ARG A 217 25.62 15.73 -3.74
N LEU A 218 24.65 14.97 -3.24
CA LEU A 218 24.72 14.31 -1.95
C LEU A 218 25.88 13.30 -1.92
N GLY A 219 26.01 12.48 -2.96
CA GLY A 219 27.11 11.54 -3.12
C GLY A 219 28.47 12.24 -3.16
N GLY A 220 28.59 13.34 -3.91
CA GLY A 220 29.80 14.17 -3.94
C GLY A 220 30.13 14.80 -2.58
N TYR A 221 29.12 15.26 -1.84
CA TYR A 221 29.29 15.74 -0.47
C TYR A 221 29.80 14.63 0.45
N LEU A 222 29.15 13.46 0.45
CA LEU A 222 29.56 12.30 1.24
C LEU A 222 30.99 11.88 0.92
N ALA A 223 31.36 11.85 -0.37
CA ALA A 223 32.73 11.55 -0.80
C ALA A 223 33.77 12.54 -0.28
N SER A 224 33.38 13.81 -0.06
CA SER A 224 34.28 14.85 0.46
C SER A 224 34.53 14.78 1.97
N ILE A 225 33.58 14.21 2.74
CA ILE A 225 33.66 14.18 4.20
C ILE A 225 34.00 12.80 4.77
N ILE A 226 33.70 11.72 4.04
CA ILE A 226 33.99 10.35 4.48
C ILE A 226 35.47 10.05 4.18
N PRO A 227 36.29 9.74 5.20
CA PRO A 227 37.68 9.39 4.97
C PRO A 227 37.84 8.13 4.09
N PRO A 228 38.94 8.00 3.34
CA PRO A 228 39.28 6.77 2.63
C PRO A 228 39.28 5.55 3.55
N ASP A 229 38.78 4.42 3.05
CA ASP A 229 38.72 3.13 3.74
C ASP A 229 37.85 3.07 5.02
N SER A 230 37.14 4.15 5.35
CA SER A 230 36.17 4.15 6.46
C SER A 230 35.05 3.14 6.23
N LEU A 231 34.70 2.42 7.29
CA LEU A 231 33.57 1.52 7.31
C LEU A 231 32.29 2.28 7.67
N VAL A 232 31.35 2.32 6.74
CA VAL A 232 30.10 3.07 6.84
C VAL A 232 28.96 2.16 7.24
N TYR A 233 28.31 2.52 8.34
CA TYR A 233 27.03 1.97 8.75
C TYR A 233 25.89 2.79 8.13
N TRP A 234 24.95 2.11 7.46
CA TRP A 234 23.82 2.73 6.78
C TRP A 234 22.49 2.43 7.48
N ASP A 235 21.82 3.47 7.97
CA ASP A 235 20.39 3.49 8.33
C ASP A 235 19.70 4.66 7.60
N GLY A 236 20.04 4.81 6.32
CA GLY A 236 19.53 5.84 5.43
C GLY A 236 18.27 5.40 4.67
N GLY A 237 17.58 4.34 5.13
CA GLY A 237 16.43 3.76 4.43
C GLY A 237 16.80 3.10 3.11
N ASN A 238 15.82 2.96 2.20
CA ASN A 238 16.00 2.36 0.86
C ASN A 238 16.68 3.30 -0.15
N ALA A 239 17.35 4.36 0.33
CA ALA A 239 17.86 5.44 -0.50
C ALA A 239 19.40 5.41 -0.58
N PHE A 240 19.98 4.21 -0.79
CA PHE A 240 21.43 3.97 -0.81
C PHE A 240 22.16 4.56 -2.01
N THR A 241 21.43 5.01 -3.04
CA THR A 241 21.97 5.54 -4.30
C THR A 241 23.13 6.55 -4.17
N PRO A 242 23.15 7.51 -3.21
CA PRO A 242 24.27 8.44 -3.07
C PRO A 242 25.61 7.75 -2.79
N MET A 243 25.61 6.60 -2.12
CA MET A 243 26.83 5.86 -1.78
C MET A 243 27.55 5.28 -3.00
N VAL A 244 26.87 5.19 -4.17
CA VAL A 244 27.51 4.81 -5.44
C VAL A 244 28.61 5.81 -5.84
N TYR A 245 28.50 7.07 -5.39
CA TYR A 245 29.49 8.11 -5.63
C TYR A 245 30.61 8.17 -4.58
N VAL A 246 30.63 7.23 -3.62
CA VAL A 246 31.63 7.15 -2.55
C VAL A 246 32.42 5.84 -2.65
N PRO A 247 33.18 5.61 -3.73
CA PRO A 247 33.78 4.30 -4.02
C PRO A 247 34.90 3.90 -3.04
N HIS A 248 35.44 4.85 -2.28
CA HIS A 248 36.48 4.61 -1.28
C HIS A 248 35.93 4.21 0.10
N ALA A 249 34.61 4.29 0.30
CA ALA A 249 33.99 3.83 1.54
C ALA A 249 33.77 2.33 1.51
N ARG A 250 34.00 1.68 2.65
CA ARG A 250 33.60 0.29 2.87
C ARG A 250 32.20 0.27 3.46
N ILE A 251 31.39 -0.72 3.07
CA ILE A 251 29.98 -0.81 3.46
C ILE A 251 29.67 -2.22 3.94
N PHE A 252 28.57 -2.38 4.66
CA PHE A 252 27.98 -3.68 4.92
C PHE A 252 26.97 -4.01 3.81
N PRO A 253 27.30 -4.92 2.86
CA PRO A 253 26.47 -5.12 1.67
C PRO A 253 24.98 -5.42 1.94
N PRO A 254 24.60 -6.17 3.00
CA PRO A 254 23.19 -6.38 3.32
C PRO A 254 22.41 -5.09 3.60
N GLN A 255 23.05 -4.01 4.07
CA GLN A 255 22.38 -2.74 4.40
C GLN A 255 21.96 -1.93 3.17
N ILE A 256 22.38 -2.30 1.95
CA ILE A 256 21.97 -1.61 0.70
C ILE A 256 20.44 -1.60 0.55
N ASN A 257 19.77 -2.68 0.97
CA ASN A 257 18.31 -2.82 0.93
C ASN A 257 17.65 -2.61 2.31
N ASP A 258 18.39 -2.02 3.27
CA ASP A 258 17.93 -1.66 4.61
C ASP A 258 17.06 -2.76 5.27
N GLY A 259 15.79 -2.46 5.56
CA GLY A 259 14.88 -3.36 6.25
C GLY A 259 14.41 -4.55 5.41
N TYR A 260 14.56 -4.54 4.08
CA TYR A 260 14.13 -5.67 3.24
C TYR A 260 15.02 -6.91 3.37
N THR A 261 16.25 -6.74 3.90
CA THR A 261 17.21 -7.82 4.12
C THR A 261 17.37 -8.17 5.60
N TYR A 262 16.65 -7.47 6.50
CA TYR A 262 16.68 -7.70 7.94
C TYR A 262 15.79 -8.88 8.37
N HIS A 263 16.29 -9.70 9.29
CA HIS A 263 15.58 -10.84 9.90
C HIS A 263 15.58 -10.76 11.41
N PHE A 264 14.47 -11.19 12.00
CA PHE A 264 14.39 -11.42 13.45
C PHE A 264 15.03 -12.78 13.79
N GLY A 265 16.18 -12.76 14.46
CA GLY A 265 16.93 -13.96 14.82
C GLY A 265 17.69 -14.58 13.63
N GLY A 266 17.91 -15.90 13.68
CA GLY A 266 18.69 -16.63 12.68
C GLY A 266 20.20 -16.58 12.92
N ASP A 267 20.93 -17.51 12.30
CA ASP A 267 22.38 -17.59 12.39
C ASP A 267 23.05 -16.44 11.58
N PRO A 268 23.88 -15.58 12.20
CA PRO A 268 24.51 -14.43 11.54
C PRO A 268 25.31 -14.80 10.29
N ASP A 269 26.12 -15.86 10.36
CA ASP A 269 26.99 -16.28 9.26
C ASP A 269 26.19 -16.75 8.05
N THR A 270 25.14 -17.52 8.28
CA THR A 270 24.23 -17.98 7.24
C THR A 270 23.53 -16.80 6.59
N LEU A 271 22.95 -15.89 7.39
CA LEU A 271 22.25 -14.71 6.87
C LEU A 271 23.18 -13.84 6.03
N TYR A 272 24.38 -13.55 6.53
CA TYR A 272 25.35 -12.73 5.80
C TYR A 272 25.72 -13.32 4.44
N ARG A 273 25.91 -14.64 4.34
CA ARG A 273 26.18 -15.33 3.05
C ARG A 273 25.06 -15.16 2.03
N PHE A 274 23.83 -14.98 2.48
CA PHE A 274 22.66 -14.73 1.63
C PHE A 274 22.34 -13.23 1.50
N SER A 275 23.27 -12.34 1.86
CA SER A 275 23.06 -10.89 1.84
C SER A 275 21.91 -10.41 2.75
N HIS A 276 21.71 -11.12 3.85
CA HIS A 276 20.75 -10.80 4.91
C HIS A 276 21.47 -10.41 6.21
N TRP A 277 20.72 -9.81 7.14
CA TRP A 277 21.27 -9.40 8.43
C TRP A 277 20.23 -9.48 9.55
N ASN A 278 20.68 -9.40 10.80
CA ASN A 278 19.84 -9.46 11.99
C ASN A 278 20.42 -8.56 13.10
N GLY A 279 19.82 -8.59 14.28
CA GLY A 279 20.25 -7.78 15.43
C GLY A 279 21.66 -8.08 15.96
N GLU A 280 22.19 -9.29 15.75
CA GLU A 280 23.56 -9.63 16.16
C GLU A 280 24.58 -8.97 15.23
N LEU A 281 24.36 -9.08 13.92
CA LEU A 281 25.16 -8.36 12.91
C LEU A 281 25.03 -6.85 13.08
N ASP A 282 23.83 -6.34 13.37
CA ASP A 282 23.61 -4.92 13.67
C ASP A 282 24.53 -4.43 14.80
N ALA A 283 24.55 -5.15 15.92
CA ALA A 283 25.39 -4.79 17.06
C ALA A 283 26.88 -4.85 16.72
N GLU A 284 27.33 -5.88 16.00
CA GLU A 284 28.70 -5.99 15.53
C GLU A 284 29.10 -4.82 14.62
N TRP A 285 28.25 -4.49 13.65
CA TRP A 285 28.51 -3.43 12.68
C TRP A 285 28.50 -2.05 13.29
N ARG A 286 27.61 -1.79 14.26
CA ARG A 286 27.64 -0.55 15.06
C ARG A 286 28.95 -0.41 15.83
N ASN A 287 29.53 -1.49 16.33
CA ASN A 287 30.81 -1.43 17.03
C ASN A 287 32.00 -1.26 16.07
N ALA A 288 31.90 -1.80 14.86
CA ALA A 288 32.99 -1.78 13.88
C ALA A 288 33.02 -0.53 12.99
N ALA A 289 31.88 0.15 12.80
CA ALA A 289 31.78 1.26 11.87
C ALA A 289 32.45 2.55 12.39
N ASP A 290 33.07 3.26 11.45
CA ASP A 290 33.69 4.56 11.66
C ASP A 290 32.67 5.68 11.43
N VAL A 291 31.82 5.52 10.41
CA VAL A 291 30.85 6.55 9.99
C VAL A 291 29.44 5.99 10.00
N PHE A 292 28.48 6.78 10.47
CA PHE A 292 27.07 6.45 10.55
C PHE A 292 26.26 7.43 9.73
N ILE A 293 25.46 6.92 8.78
CA ILE A 293 24.56 7.72 7.95
C ILE A 293 23.13 7.32 8.27
N ILE A 294 22.37 8.24 8.88
CA ILE A 294 21.06 7.96 9.49
C ILE A 294 20.00 8.91 8.90
N GLU A 295 18.84 8.40 8.50
CA GLU A 295 17.69 9.25 8.15
C GLU A 295 17.23 10.08 9.36
N ALA A 296 16.88 11.34 9.14
CA ALA A 296 16.46 12.26 10.18
C ALA A 296 15.24 11.75 10.96
N LYS A 297 14.28 11.12 10.28
CA LYS A 297 13.09 10.50 10.93
C LYS A 297 13.44 9.30 11.82
N ARG A 298 14.58 8.64 11.61
CA ARG A 298 15.05 7.47 12.39
C ARG A 298 15.95 7.85 13.56
N TYR A 299 16.49 9.07 13.56
CA TYR A 299 17.47 9.53 14.55
C TYR A 299 17.00 9.38 16.02
N SER A 300 15.70 9.40 16.30
CA SER A 300 15.19 9.16 17.66
C SER A 300 15.69 7.86 18.27
N ASN A 301 15.90 6.82 17.45
CA ASN A 301 16.36 5.50 17.89
C ASN A 301 17.88 5.44 18.12
N TRP A 302 18.60 6.50 17.72
CA TRP A 302 20.06 6.56 17.75
C TRP A 302 20.61 7.50 18.81
N LYS A 303 19.77 8.32 19.45
CA LYS A 303 20.19 9.36 20.39
C LYS A 303 21.08 8.85 21.52
N ASP A 304 20.77 7.67 22.05
CA ASP A 304 21.49 7.09 23.18
C ASP A 304 22.84 6.50 22.76
N PHE A 305 22.99 6.11 21.50
CA PHE A 305 24.22 5.55 20.95
C PHE A 305 25.18 6.63 20.41
N LEU A 306 24.65 7.64 19.73
CA LEU A 306 25.43 8.71 19.10
C LEU A 306 25.72 9.86 20.08
N ASP A 307 26.45 9.56 21.16
CA ASP A 307 26.87 10.55 22.16
C ASP A 307 27.83 11.59 21.52
N PRO A 308 27.58 12.90 21.66
CA PRO A 308 28.48 13.95 21.16
C PRO A 308 29.92 13.90 21.67
N ARG A 309 30.20 13.14 22.74
CA ARG A 309 31.55 12.91 23.27
C ARG A 309 32.31 11.82 22.50
N GLU A 310 31.61 10.90 21.86
CA GLU A 310 32.17 9.78 21.11
C GLU A 310 32.01 9.97 19.60
N PHE A 311 31.10 10.86 19.17
CA PHE A 311 30.79 11.09 17.77
C PHE A 311 30.77 12.58 17.44
N GLN A 312 31.37 12.92 16.30
CA GLN A 312 31.23 14.22 15.67
C GLN A 312 30.16 14.16 14.58
N GLU A 313 29.16 15.03 14.65
CA GLU A 313 28.19 15.20 13.57
C GLU A 313 28.73 16.18 12.52
N TYR A 314 28.69 15.78 11.24
CA TYR A 314 28.99 16.66 10.12
C TYR A 314 27.84 17.62 9.84
N PRO A 315 28.09 18.76 9.15
CA PRO A 315 27.02 19.61 8.66
C PRO A 315 26.00 18.81 7.85
N LYS A 316 24.72 19.17 8.02
CA LYS A 316 23.66 18.52 7.26
C LYS A 316 23.79 18.84 5.77
N PRO A 317 23.68 17.85 4.88
CA PRO A 317 23.67 18.10 3.45
C PRO A 317 22.46 18.96 3.07
N ALA A 318 22.62 19.73 1.99
CA ALA A 318 21.52 20.54 1.46
C ALA A 318 20.48 19.69 0.72
N ASP A 319 20.94 18.63 0.05
CA ASP A 319 20.13 17.70 -0.72
C ASP A 319 19.79 16.44 0.10
N ALA A 320 18.62 15.84 -0.17
CA ALA A 320 18.17 14.59 0.43
C ALA A 320 18.05 13.48 -0.63
N PRO A 321 18.20 12.20 -0.26
CA PRO A 321 18.17 11.09 -1.21
C PRO A 321 16.74 10.71 -1.65
N SER A 322 15.71 11.15 -0.90
CA SER A 322 14.30 11.11 -1.30
C SER A 322 13.60 12.40 -0.90
N CYS A 323 12.39 12.60 -1.44
CA CYS A 323 11.55 13.77 -1.18
C CYS A 323 10.55 13.53 -0.06
N ASP A 324 10.68 12.42 0.66
CA ASP A 324 9.88 12.13 1.84
C ASP A 324 10.28 13.06 2.98
N GLU A 325 9.30 13.50 3.75
CA GLU A 325 9.57 14.26 4.97
C GLU A 325 10.42 13.42 5.94
N GLY A 326 11.55 13.99 6.40
CA GLY A 326 12.47 13.30 7.31
C GLY A 326 13.46 12.35 6.62
N ALA A 327 13.54 12.34 5.29
CA ALA A 327 14.55 11.59 4.53
C ALA A 327 15.94 12.24 4.53
N GLU A 328 16.10 13.43 5.11
CA GLU A 328 17.40 14.10 5.20
C GLU A 328 18.40 13.23 5.96
N LEU A 329 19.65 13.20 5.52
CA LEU A 329 20.68 12.38 6.15
C LEU A 329 21.39 13.17 7.27
N ARG A 330 21.59 12.50 8.39
CA ARG A 330 22.48 12.94 9.47
C ARG A 330 23.70 12.03 9.48
N ILE A 331 24.89 12.63 9.45
CA ILE A 331 26.14 11.89 9.26
C ILE A 331 27.02 12.11 10.48
N PHE A 332 27.45 11.02 11.09
CA PHE A 332 28.25 11.01 12.31
C PHE A 332 29.55 10.25 12.07
N HIS A 333 30.64 10.77 12.60
CA HIS A 333 31.96 10.15 12.56
C HIS A 333 32.39 9.82 13.99
N ARG A 334 32.77 8.57 14.22
CA ARG A 334 33.32 8.12 15.49
C ARG A 334 34.66 8.80 15.75
N LEU A 335 34.80 9.35 16.96
CA LEU A 335 36.06 9.92 17.43
C LEU A 335 37.01 8.79 17.86
N PRO A 336 38.34 8.96 17.66
CA PRO A 336 39.34 7.97 18.03
C PRO A 336 39.52 7.76 19.53
#